data_AF-A0A179D605-F1
#
_entry.id   AF-A0A179D605-F1
#
_cell.length_a   1.000
_cell.length_b   1.000
_cell.length_c   1.000
_cell.angle_alpha   90.00
_cell.angle_beta   90.00
_cell.angle_gamma   90.00
#
_symmetry.space_group_name_H-M   'P 1'
#
loop_
_entity.id
_entity.type
_entity.pdbx_description
1 polymer ?
#
loop_
_entity_poly.entity_id
_entity_poly.type
_entity_poly.pdbx_seq_one_letter_code
_entity_poly.pdbx_strand_id
1 'polypeptide(L)' 'MKIIFDPEIPEDLREDIKAAVEEEGLEEKCPECGAKEIYVALLGKVLDVKCYDCGYSYAEIEMEEE' A
#
# COMPACT_ATOMS: atom_id res chain seq x y z
N MET A 1 7.10 -1.56 7.85
CA MET A 1 7.53 -0.65 6.76
C MET A 1 6.91 0.74 6.94
N LYS A 2 7.46 1.78 6.32
CA LYS A 2 6.87 3.11 6.26
C LYS A 2 5.97 3.19 5.02
N ILE A 3 4.72 3.64 5.19
CA ILE A 3 3.73 3.77 4.12
C ILE A 3 3.79 5.18 3.54
N ILE A 4 3.88 5.27 2.22
CA ILE A 4 3.78 6.49 1.43
C ILE A 4 2.49 6.39 0.62
N PHE A 5 1.57 7.33 0.83
CA PHE A 5 0.33 7.40 0.07
C PHE A 5 0.53 8.25 -1.17
N ASP A 6 -0.08 7.83 -2.27
CA ASP A 6 -0.24 8.66 -3.46
C ASP A 6 -0.93 10.00 -3.08
N PRO A 7 -0.46 11.15 -3.60
CA PRO A 7 -1.08 12.44 -3.31
C PRO A 7 -2.56 12.54 -3.71
N GLU A 8 -3.04 11.67 -4.60
CA GLU A 8 -4.44 11.59 -5.00
C GLU A 8 -5.32 10.88 -3.96
N ILE A 9 -4.73 10.18 -2.98
CA ILE A 9 -5.47 9.52 -1.90
C ILE A 9 -5.97 10.56 -0.87
N PRO A 10 -7.30 10.69 -0.68
CA PRO A 10 -7.87 11.59 0.30
C PRO A 10 -7.49 11.16 1.73
N GLU A 11 -7.33 12.14 2.62
CA GLU A 11 -6.83 11.90 3.98
C GLU A 11 -7.77 11.00 4.79
N ASP A 12 -9.08 11.13 4.59
CA ASP A 12 -10.11 10.31 5.24
C ASP A 12 -9.97 8.81 4.94
N LEU A 13 -9.43 8.42 3.78
CA LEU A 13 -9.22 7.00 3.43
C LEU A 13 -7.88 6.45 3.93
N ARG A 14 -6.96 7.30 4.37
CA ARG A 14 -5.59 6.84 4.73
C ARG A 14 -5.60 5.90 5.93
N GLU A 15 -6.51 6.10 6.88
CA GLU A 15 -6.63 5.22 8.04
C GLU A 15 -7.14 3.82 7.65
N ASP A 16 -8.20 3.74 6.83
CA ASP A 16 -8.72 2.47 6.31
C ASP A 16 -7.69 1.73 5.46
N ILE A 17 -7.01 2.44 4.56
CA ILE A 17 -5.95 1.85 3.72
C ILE A 17 -4.80 1.33 4.58
N LYS A 18 -4.42 2.09 5.61
CA LYS A 18 -3.36 1.67 6.53
C LYS A 18 -3.75 0.39 7.26
N ALA A 19 -5.00 0.28 7.73
CA ALA A 19 -5.51 -0.93 8.35
C ALA A 19 -5.45 -2.13 7.37
N ALA A 20 -5.96 -1.97 6.15
CA ALA A 20 -5.94 -3.02 5.14
C ALA A 20 -4.51 -3.50 4.80
N VAL A 21 -3.55 -2.58 4.70
CA VAL A 21 -2.14 -2.91 4.44
C VAL A 21 -1.49 -3.62 5.64
N GLU A 22 -1.86 -3.24 6.87
CA GLU A 22 -1.39 -3.92 8.08
C GLU A 22 -2.00 -5.33 8.21
N GLU A 23 -3.26 -5.53 7.82
CA GLU A 23 -3.93 -6.83 7.79
C GLU A 23 -3.32 -7.81 6.78
N GLU A 24 -2.82 -7.32 5.64
CA GLU A 24 -2.10 -8.15 4.67
C GLU A 24 -0.80 -8.74 5.22
N GLY A 25 -0.28 -8.22 6.34
CA GLY A 25 0.87 -8.81 7.02
C GLY A 25 2.17 -8.72 6.20
N LEU A 26 2.37 -7.61 5.48
CA LEU A 26 3.57 -7.39 4.69
C LEU A 26 4.85 -7.51 5.53
N GLU A 27 5.88 -8.12 4.95
CA GLU A 27 7.18 -8.29 5.59
C GLU A 27 7.80 -6.93 6.01
N GLU A 28 8.77 -6.93 6.94
CA GLU A 28 9.39 -5.68 7.42
C GLU A 28 10.26 -4.97 6.37
N LYS A 29 10.67 -5.69 5.31
CA LYS A 29 11.50 -5.20 4.19
C LYS A 29 11.09 -5.85 2.87
N CYS A 30 11.34 -5.16 1.76
CA CYS A 30 11.09 -5.66 0.43
C CYS A 30 11.94 -6.91 0.14
N PRO A 31 11.34 -8.01 -0.36
CA PRO A 31 12.11 -9.21 -0.69
C PRO A 31 13.08 -9.00 -1.87
N GLU A 32 12.76 -8.10 -2.80
CA GLU A 32 13.57 -7.86 -4.00
C GLU A 32 14.74 -6.91 -3.76
N CYS A 33 14.51 -5.77 -3.08
CA CYS A 33 15.54 -4.74 -2.91
C CYS A 33 15.93 -4.44 -1.46
N GLY A 34 15.21 -4.99 -0.48
CA GLY A 34 15.46 -4.75 0.95
C GLY A 34 14.98 -3.40 1.49
N ALA A 35 14.32 -2.57 0.68
CA ALA A 35 13.75 -1.30 1.12
C ALA A 35 12.68 -1.49 2.20
N LYS A 36 12.48 -0.48 3.05
CA LYS A 36 11.49 -0.51 4.13
C LYS A 36 10.32 0.44 3.88
N GLU A 37 10.21 0.94 2.66
CA GLU A 37 9.22 1.93 2.23
C GLU A 37 8.31 1.30 1.18
N ILE A 38 7.01 1.48 1.37
CA ILE A 38 5.97 1.02 0.45
C ILE A 38 5.16 2.21 -0.02
N TYR A 39 4.75 2.15 -1.27
CA TYR A 39 3.89 3.10 -1.94
C TYR A 39 2.51 2.47 -2.10
N VAL A 40 1.47 3.22 -1.75
CA VAL A 40 0.08 2.79 -1.95
C VAL A 40 -0.59 3.78 -2.88
N ALA A 41 -1.10 3.27 -3.99
CA ALA A 41 -1.90 4.03 -4.95
C ALA A 41 -3.35 3.54 -4.94
N LEU A 42 -4.30 4.46 -5.12
CA LEU A 42 -5.71 4.11 -5.29
C LEU A 42 -6.07 4.20 -6.78
N LEU A 43 -6.18 3.04 -7.42
CA LEU A 43 -6.54 2.91 -8.83
C LEU A 43 -8.03 2.61 -8.95
N GLY A 44 -8.84 3.68 -8.83
CA GLY A 44 -10.29 3.57 -8.81
C GLY A 44 -10.79 3.01 -7.48
N LYS A 45 -11.00 1.69 -7.40
CA LYS A 45 -11.43 0.97 -6.19
C LYS A 45 -10.42 -0.08 -5.73
N VAL A 46 -9.24 -0.10 -6.34
CA VAL A 46 -8.19 -1.07 -6.02
C VAL A 46 -7.02 -0.32 -5.40
N LEU A 47 -6.57 -0.77 -4.24
CA LEU A 47 -5.36 -0.31 -3.60
C LEU A 47 -4.20 -1.14 -4.15
N ASP A 48 -3.30 -0.47 -4.85
CA ASP A 48 -2.10 -1.06 -5.39
C ASP A 48 -0.93 -0.78 -4.44
N VAL A 49 -0.44 -1.84 -3.78
CA VAL A 49 0.60 -1.76 -2.77
C VAL A 49 1.91 -2.24 -3.37
N LYS A 50 2.87 -1.32 -3.53
CA LYS A 50 4.16 -1.60 -4.16
C LYS A 50 5.34 -1.13 -3.31
N CYS A 51 6.53 -1.62 -3.62
CA CYS A 51 7.76 -1.09 -3.05
C CYS A 51 8.05 0.28 -3.65
N TYR A 52 8.32 1.25 -2.79
CA TYR A 52 8.61 2.62 -3.20
C TYR A 52 9.86 2.70 -4.09
N ASP A 53 10.91 1.93 -3.76
CA ASP A 53 12.21 1.99 -4.45
C ASP A 53 12.27 1.19 -5.75
N CYS A 54 11.84 -0.08 -5.74
CA CYS A 54 12.02 -0.98 -6.89
C CYS A 54 10.73 -1.32 -7.64
N GLY A 55 9.56 -0.89 -7.15
CA GLY A 55 8.27 -1.16 -7.77
C GLY A 55 7.76 -2.59 -7.63
N TYR A 56 8.38 -3.42 -6.78
CA TYR A 56 7.87 -4.76 -6.47
C TYR A 56 6.42 -4.67 -5.97
N SER A 57 5.50 -5.42 -6.59
CA SER A 57 4.10 -5.45 -6.18
C SER A 57 3.92 -6.44 -5.03
N TYR A 58 3.39 -5.95 -3.91
CA TYR A 58 3.09 -6.78 -2.75
C TYR A 58 1.69 -7.36 -2.83
N ALA A 59 0.70 -6.48 -3.06
CA ALA A 59 -0.71 -6.84 -3.07
C ALA A 59 -1.52 -5.82 -3.88
N GLU A 60 -2.63 -6.29 -4.42
CA GLU A 60 -3.71 -5.48 -4.99
C GLU A 60 -4.96 -5.78 -4.17
N ILE A 61 -5.46 -4.79 -3.42
CA ILE A 61 -6.56 -4.96 -2.46
C ILE A 61 -7.80 -4.25 -3.02
N GLU A 62 -8.88 -4.99 -3.27
CA GLU A 62 -10.15 -4.40 -3.69
C GLU A 62 -10.85 -3.77 -2.48
N MET A 63 -11.22 -2.48 -2.59
CA MET A 63 -12.03 -1.81 -1.58
C MET A 63 -13.50 -2.22 -1.78
N GLU A 64 -14.04 -3.02 -0.86
CA GLU A 64 -15.47 -3.36 -0.85
C GLU A 64 -16.32 -2.11 -0.56
N GLU A 65 -17.33 -1.86 -1.39
CA GLU A 65 -18.39 -0.89 -1.08
C GLU A 65 -19.36 -1.54 -0.09
N GLU A 66 -19.43 -1.00 1.13
CA GLU A 66 -20.55 -1.30 2.06
C GLU A 66 -21.84 -0.60 1.62
#